data_AF-A0A4R7UDF8-F1
#
_entry.id   AF-A0A4R7UDF8-F1
#
_cell.length_a   1.000
_cell.length_b   1.000
_cell.length_c   1.000
_cell.angle_alpha   90.00
_cell.angle_beta   90.00
_cell.angle_gamma   90.00
#
_symmetry.space_group_name_H-M   'P 1'
#
loop_
_entity.id
_entity.type
_entity.pdbx_description
1 polymer ?
#
loop_
_entity_poly.entity_id
_entity_poly.type
_entity_poly.pdbx_seq_one_letter_code
_entity_poly.pdbx_strand_id
1 'polypeptide(L)'
;MKKIKFWTFFTTIAASTTTIITSCAKNEMKVVFSTSQGQYFPLIMALKEIIPLYNQTMKDNPNFLPVELLTSRETNTDSELELANINASYIQNKDVRLANLFLGNQSGAFLINKYGKLLDTSTIFKSNIFTPKILKTHTNLVGEKLENTKIFNLPFDDTDIDGLSINVDLLNRAFDFLKQANAKIDEDSKIYKYMYQRRELGNNIPKNSIINYLKVKDNANLTGYTINDKTFNGISSLYQLARKLKSILEFDSSKIQNLNKDTNINDLAIFTIDERDDAFFKVLNNKLKGIRPWELEVNNDKYDFSKVKYNIKTDTNVKNAFIETFDEFVKENSTQKLNDAVFQDVKYENQSNEWGSWALRRYQAIFSFVANVGYEQSVDSTISRLFYEREGVETRKQWATKDDIYLQQQLTKNNADDDFSTYIEGGSNIIPISVDNGGKRDKATLLFLKWLYTQDINYQGQNLKVSDLLSQKSGYIIPLSKNLEANFNWYNNQQKYLEDKIKEKLELIKTNHKDREQIQNQIDKLSTEINYLYAANTTFKGLKEFEKSTTEDILWLPINEKTSAIIEKVRQLLLESTLKNNPKIITGQQAYQEIINIIDKK
;
A
#
# COMPACT_ATOMS: atom_id res chain seq x y z
N MET A 1 7.38 -23.79 -18.69
CA MET A 1 6.61 -24.79 -17.90
C MET A 1 5.18 -24.29 -17.74
N LYS A 2 4.20 -25.19 -17.91
CA LYS A 2 2.76 -24.88 -18.09
C LYS A 2 2.18 -24.09 -16.91
N LYS A 3 1.54 -22.96 -17.24
CA LYS A 3 0.80 -22.09 -16.30
C LYS A 3 -0.40 -22.85 -15.73
N ILE A 4 -0.44 -23.03 -14.40
CA ILE A 4 -1.60 -23.55 -13.70
C ILE A 4 -2.51 -22.35 -13.39
N LYS A 5 -3.62 -22.24 -14.13
CA LYS A 5 -4.74 -21.36 -13.78
C LYS A 5 -5.50 -22.02 -12.63
N PHE A 6 -5.69 -21.31 -11.52
CA PHE A 6 -6.61 -21.74 -10.46
C PHE A 6 -8.04 -21.70 -11.04
N TRP A 7 -8.57 -22.90 -11.32
CA TRP A 7 -9.98 -23.12 -11.62
C TRP A 7 -10.65 -23.60 -10.34
N THR A 8 -11.50 -22.78 -9.73
CA THR A 8 -12.44 -23.22 -8.70
C THR A 8 -13.62 -23.88 -9.39
N PHE A 9 -13.68 -25.20 -9.33
CA PHE A 9 -14.84 -25.99 -9.76
C PHE A 9 -15.96 -25.83 -8.73
N PHE A 10 -17.10 -25.26 -9.15
CA PHE A 10 -18.39 -25.52 -8.51
C PHE A 10 -19.27 -26.26 -9.52
N THR A 11 -19.67 -27.47 -9.16
CA THR A 11 -20.60 -28.30 -9.93
C THR A 11 -21.98 -27.66 -9.99
N THR A 12 -22.47 -27.51 -11.21
CA THR A 12 -23.80 -27.02 -11.60
C THR A 12 -24.77 -28.19 -11.74
N ILE A 13 -26.01 -28.01 -11.27
CA ILE A 13 -27.23 -28.65 -11.82
C ILE A 13 -28.28 -27.52 -11.86
N ALA A 14 -28.41 -26.83 -13.00
CA ALA A 14 -29.55 -26.85 -13.96
C ALA A 14 -30.91 -26.44 -13.34
N ALA A 15 -31.71 -25.51 -13.88
CA ALA A 15 -31.98 -25.29 -15.30
C ALA A 15 -32.50 -23.86 -15.64
N SER A 16 -31.95 -23.31 -16.73
CA SER A 16 -32.58 -22.53 -17.81
C SER A 16 -33.75 -21.58 -17.55
N THR A 17 -33.49 -20.28 -17.73
CA THR A 17 -34.13 -19.50 -18.81
C THR A 17 -33.05 -18.70 -19.55
N THR A 18 -32.72 -19.16 -20.74
CA THR A 18 -31.88 -18.44 -21.71
C THR A 18 -32.71 -17.32 -22.33
N THR A 19 -32.64 -16.13 -21.74
CA THR A 19 -33.01 -14.91 -22.48
C THR A 19 -31.88 -14.63 -23.45
N ILE A 20 -32.08 -15.01 -24.70
CA ILE A 20 -31.29 -14.53 -25.83
C ILE A 20 -31.47 -13.01 -25.85
N ILE A 21 -30.51 -12.27 -25.31
CA ILE A 21 -30.43 -10.81 -25.49
C ILE A 21 -30.01 -10.61 -26.94
N THR A 22 -31.03 -10.57 -27.79
CA THR A 22 -30.93 -10.06 -29.15
C THR A 22 -30.49 -8.60 -29.07
N SER A 23 -29.52 -8.27 -29.92
CA SER A 23 -28.91 -6.98 -30.12
C SER A 23 -29.92 -5.84 -30.23
N CYS A 24 -30.07 -5.07 -29.16
CA CYS A 24 -30.36 -3.63 -29.15
C CYS A 24 -30.28 -3.14 -27.70
N ALA A 25 -29.10 -3.24 -27.08
CA ALA A 25 -28.84 -2.48 -25.87
C ALA A 25 -28.87 -0.99 -26.26
N LYS A 26 -30.01 -0.33 -26.05
CA LYS A 26 -30.04 1.12 -25.83
C LYS A 26 -28.89 1.40 -24.88
N ASN A 27 -27.91 2.17 -25.35
CA ASN A 27 -26.73 2.58 -24.60
C ASN A 27 -27.23 3.29 -23.32
N GLU A 28 -27.36 2.56 -22.21
CA GLU A 28 -27.94 3.13 -20.99
C GLU A 28 -27.13 4.37 -20.60
N MET A 29 -27.83 5.46 -20.34
CA MET A 29 -27.19 6.71 -19.95
C MET A 29 -26.69 6.58 -18.51
N LYS A 30 -25.40 6.25 -18.35
CA LYS A 30 -24.73 6.09 -17.07
C LYS A 30 -23.34 6.74 -17.07
N VAL A 31 -22.80 6.97 -15.88
CA VAL A 31 -21.39 7.31 -15.65
C VAL A 31 -20.65 6.02 -15.30
N VAL A 32 -19.69 5.61 -16.12
CA VAL A 32 -18.88 4.41 -15.89
C VAL A 32 -17.60 4.78 -15.15
N PHE A 33 -17.42 4.23 -13.96
CA PHE A 33 -16.19 4.33 -13.17
C PHE A 33 -15.48 2.97 -13.18
N SER A 34 -14.30 2.90 -13.78
CA SER A 34 -13.53 1.65 -13.94
C SER A 34 -12.27 1.60 -13.08
N THR A 35 -11.84 0.39 -12.71
CA THR A 35 -10.62 0.17 -11.91
C THR A 35 -10.02 -1.21 -12.23
N SER A 36 -8.70 -1.31 -12.15
CA SER A 36 -7.97 -2.59 -12.23
C SER A 36 -7.88 -3.31 -10.88
N GLN A 37 -8.43 -2.73 -9.82
CA GLN A 37 -8.42 -3.36 -8.50
C GLN A 37 -9.44 -4.50 -8.42
N GLY A 38 -9.11 -5.51 -7.62
CA GLY A 38 -9.99 -6.63 -7.30
C GLY A 38 -11.15 -6.22 -6.40
N GLN A 39 -12.22 -7.03 -6.40
CA GLN A 39 -13.43 -6.75 -5.62
C GLN A 39 -13.25 -6.71 -4.09
N TYR A 40 -12.11 -7.20 -3.58
CA TYR A 40 -11.77 -7.29 -2.16
C TYR A 40 -10.76 -6.23 -1.71
N PHE A 41 -10.33 -5.34 -2.61
CA PHE A 41 -9.53 -4.18 -2.19
C PHE A 41 -10.41 -3.25 -1.33
N PRO A 42 -9.89 -2.69 -0.21
CA PRO A 42 -10.69 -1.89 0.70
C PRO A 42 -11.41 -0.72 0.03
N LEU A 43 -10.76 -0.04 -0.92
CA LEU A 43 -11.37 1.03 -1.71
C LEU A 43 -12.60 0.56 -2.49
N ILE A 44 -12.51 -0.61 -3.12
CA ILE A 44 -13.60 -1.15 -3.94
C ILE A 44 -14.77 -1.58 -3.05
N MET A 45 -14.48 -2.11 -1.87
CA MET A 45 -15.51 -2.40 -0.87
C MET A 45 -16.24 -1.13 -0.42
N ALA A 46 -15.51 -0.05 -0.15
CA ALA A 46 -16.11 1.24 0.20
C ALA A 46 -16.90 1.86 -0.95
N LEU A 47 -16.36 1.86 -2.18
CA LEU A 47 -17.05 2.41 -3.36
C LEU A 47 -18.36 1.66 -3.67
N LYS A 48 -18.41 0.35 -3.46
CA LYS A 48 -19.65 -0.44 -3.58
C LYS A 48 -20.74 -0.02 -2.59
N GLU A 49 -20.37 0.59 -1.47
CA GLU A 49 -21.32 1.15 -0.50
C GLU A 49 -21.63 2.62 -0.78
N ILE A 50 -20.63 3.41 -1.18
CA ILE A 50 -20.74 4.86 -1.39
C ILE A 50 -21.47 5.21 -2.70
N ILE A 51 -21.23 4.49 -3.80
CA ILE A 51 -21.88 4.78 -5.09
C ILE A 51 -23.41 4.63 -5.03
N PRO A 52 -23.98 3.60 -4.38
CA PRO A 52 -25.42 3.55 -4.14
C PRO A 52 -25.97 4.77 -3.38
N LEU A 53 -25.23 5.33 -2.42
CA LEU A 53 -25.63 6.55 -1.72
C LEU A 53 -25.70 7.75 -2.67
N TYR A 54 -24.73 7.91 -3.57
CA TYR A 54 -24.79 8.93 -4.62
C TYR A 54 -26.02 8.72 -5.50
N ASN A 55 -26.21 7.51 -6.01
CA ASN A 55 -27.32 7.17 -6.90
C ASN A 55 -28.69 7.43 -6.27
N GLN A 56 -28.80 7.29 -4.95
CA GLN A 56 -30.02 7.58 -4.21
C GLN A 56 -30.20 9.08 -3.91
N THR A 57 -29.13 9.76 -3.45
CA THR A 57 -29.20 11.15 -2.95
C THR A 57 -29.22 12.19 -4.06
N MET A 58 -28.68 11.87 -5.24
CA MET A 58 -28.55 12.80 -6.36
C MET A 58 -29.54 12.55 -7.50
N LYS A 59 -30.43 11.55 -7.38
CA LYS A 59 -31.33 11.11 -8.46
C LYS A 59 -32.21 12.21 -9.06
N ASP A 60 -32.58 13.20 -8.23
CA ASP A 60 -33.48 14.30 -8.62
C ASP A 60 -32.70 15.51 -9.16
N ASN A 61 -31.36 15.44 -9.23
CA ASN A 61 -30.54 16.50 -9.81
C ASN A 61 -30.67 16.53 -11.34
N PRO A 62 -30.85 17.70 -11.99
CA PRO A 62 -31.00 17.78 -13.45
C PRO A 62 -29.82 17.21 -14.24
N ASN A 63 -28.62 17.20 -13.67
CA ASN A 63 -27.41 16.65 -14.28
C ASN A 63 -27.15 15.19 -13.90
N PHE A 64 -28.03 14.56 -13.12
CA PHE A 64 -27.87 13.18 -12.68
C PHE A 64 -27.82 12.17 -13.82
N LEU A 65 -26.94 11.19 -13.67
CA LEU A 65 -26.99 9.85 -14.25
C LEU A 65 -26.50 8.86 -13.17
N PRO A 66 -27.01 7.62 -13.16
CA PRO A 66 -26.50 6.59 -12.27
C PRO A 66 -25.02 6.31 -12.57
N VAL A 67 -24.26 6.08 -11.51
CA VAL A 67 -22.85 5.66 -11.57
C VAL A 67 -22.79 4.14 -11.43
N GLU A 68 -22.00 3.51 -12.32
CA GLU A 68 -21.68 2.08 -12.31
C GLU A 68 -20.18 1.90 -12.08
N LEU A 69 -19.82 1.00 -11.16
CA LEU A 69 -18.43 0.62 -10.88
C LEU A 69 -18.09 -0.68 -11.64
N LEU A 70 -17.04 -0.63 -12.47
CA LEU A 70 -16.46 -1.79 -13.14
C LEU A 70 -15.11 -2.11 -12.52
N THR A 71 -14.96 -3.32 -11.97
CA THR A 71 -13.71 -3.79 -11.34
C THR A 71 -12.84 -4.55 -12.35
N SER A 72 -11.66 -5.02 -11.93
CA SER A 72 -10.78 -5.90 -12.73
C SER A 72 -11.52 -7.07 -13.39
N ARG A 73 -12.58 -7.59 -12.75
CA ARG A 73 -13.41 -8.66 -13.28
C ARG A 73 -14.14 -8.25 -14.56
N GLU A 74 -14.67 -7.03 -14.61
CA GLU A 74 -15.41 -6.51 -15.74
C GLU A 74 -14.48 -5.89 -16.80
N THR A 75 -13.40 -5.25 -16.36
CA THR A 75 -12.43 -4.58 -17.25
C THR A 75 -11.44 -5.56 -17.88
N ASN A 76 -11.21 -6.72 -17.28
CA ASN A 76 -10.15 -7.69 -17.62
C ASN A 76 -8.75 -7.05 -17.61
N THR A 77 -8.43 -6.32 -16.55
CA THR A 77 -7.14 -5.64 -16.37
C THR A 77 -6.55 -5.93 -15.00
N ASP A 78 -5.23 -6.13 -14.96
CA ASP A 78 -4.50 -6.43 -13.73
C ASP A 78 -3.65 -5.24 -13.24
N SER A 79 -3.60 -4.14 -14.01
CA SER A 79 -2.87 -2.92 -13.62
C SER A 79 -3.53 -1.63 -14.13
N GLU A 80 -3.21 -0.51 -13.47
CA GLU A 80 -3.66 0.82 -13.89
C GLU A 80 -3.14 1.21 -15.28
N LEU A 81 -1.92 0.81 -15.62
CA LEU A 81 -1.33 1.07 -16.94
C LEU A 81 -2.09 0.31 -18.03
N GLU A 82 -2.44 -0.96 -17.78
CA GLU A 82 -3.26 -1.74 -18.70
C GLU A 82 -4.65 -1.11 -18.88
N LEU A 83 -5.28 -0.69 -17.78
CA LEU A 83 -6.56 0.01 -17.84
C LEU A 83 -6.50 1.33 -18.61
N ALA A 84 -5.43 2.11 -18.42
CA ALA A 84 -5.20 3.34 -19.17
C ALA A 84 -5.00 3.06 -20.68
N ASN A 85 -4.23 2.03 -21.03
CA ASN A 85 -4.02 1.61 -22.43
C ASN A 85 -5.32 1.14 -23.09
N ILE A 86 -6.15 0.38 -22.37
CA ILE A 86 -7.46 -0.03 -22.88
C ILE A 86 -8.36 1.19 -23.14
N ASN A 87 -8.44 2.15 -22.21
CA ASN A 87 -9.22 3.37 -22.41
C ASN A 87 -8.67 4.22 -23.57
N ALA A 88 -7.34 4.32 -23.73
CA ALA A 88 -6.72 4.97 -24.88
C ALA A 88 -7.11 4.29 -26.21
N SER A 89 -7.13 2.96 -26.25
CA SER A 89 -7.60 2.18 -27.40
C SER A 89 -9.10 2.41 -27.68
N TYR A 90 -9.94 2.49 -26.64
CA TYR A 90 -11.35 2.83 -26.79
C TYR A 90 -11.57 4.23 -27.37
N ILE A 91 -10.76 5.22 -26.98
CA ILE A 91 -10.79 6.56 -27.59
C ILE A 91 -10.44 6.48 -29.07
N GLN A 92 -9.33 5.82 -29.42
CA GLN A 92 -8.86 5.69 -30.79
C GLN A 92 -9.91 5.01 -31.70
N ASN A 93 -10.57 3.98 -31.18
CA ASN A 93 -11.54 3.18 -31.91
C ASN A 93 -12.99 3.69 -31.80
N LYS A 94 -13.24 4.80 -31.09
CA LYS A 94 -14.58 5.34 -30.78
C LYS A 94 -15.50 4.28 -30.14
N ASP A 95 -14.95 3.49 -29.24
CA ASP A 95 -15.65 2.39 -28.59
C ASP A 95 -16.62 2.89 -27.52
N VAL A 96 -17.83 2.30 -27.48
CA VAL A 96 -18.88 2.66 -26.52
C VAL A 96 -18.55 2.26 -25.07
N ARG A 97 -17.54 1.41 -24.87
CA ARG A 97 -17.04 0.95 -23.55
C ARG A 97 -16.10 1.94 -22.86
N LEU A 98 -15.79 3.07 -23.50
CA LEU A 98 -14.97 4.12 -22.89
C LEU A 98 -15.53 4.54 -21.53
N ALA A 99 -14.72 4.42 -20.49
CA ALA A 99 -15.13 4.83 -19.15
C ALA A 99 -15.19 6.36 -19.04
N ASN A 100 -16.08 6.86 -18.18
CA ASN A 100 -16.11 8.28 -17.81
C ASN A 100 -15.01 8.61 -16.81
N LEU A 101 -14.69 7.65 -15.94
CA LEU A 101 -13.72 7.75 -14.88
C LEU A 101 -12.93 6.45 -14.82
N PHE A 102 -11.63 6.51 -14.55
CA PHE A 102 -10.89 5.33 -14.13
C PHE A 102 -9.90 5.65 -13.02
N LEU A 103 -9.65 4.65 -12.16
CA LEU A 103 -8.52 4.71 -11.23
C LEU A 103 -7.22 4.49 -12.00
N GLY A 104 -6.31 5.46 -11.89
CA GLY A 104 -5.04 5.41 -12.56
C GLY A 104 -4.02 6.34 -11.92
N ASN A 105 -2.88 6.48 -12.57
CA ASN A 105 -1.84 7.40 -12.17
C ASN A 105 -1.64 8.49 -13.23
N GLN A 106 -0.69 9.38 -12.98
CA GLN A 106 -0.33 10.47 -13.87
C GLN A 106 0.08 9.98 -15.28
N SER A 107 0.67 8.79 -15.41
CA SER A 107 0.96 8.19 -16.72
C SER A 107 -0.30 7.80 -17.47
N GLY A 108 -1.34 7.36 -16.74
CA GLY A 108 -2.67 7.16 -17.29
C GLY A 108 -3.30 8.46 -17.79
N ALA A 109 -3.23 9.54 -17.00
CA ALA A 109 -3.68 10.87 -17.42
C ALA A 109 -2.97 11.33 -18.70
N PHE A 110 -1.65 11.11 -18.76
CA PHE A 110 -0.84 11.41 -19.94
C PHE A 110 -1.31 10.66 -21.20
N LEU A 111 -1.58 9.36 -21.11
CA LEU A 111 -2.05 8.55 -22.24
C LEU A 111 -3.37 9.08 -22.81
N ILE A 112 -4.29 9.51 -21.94
CA ILE A 112 -5.58 10.09 -22.36
C ILE A 112 -5.40 11.49 -22.94
N ASN A 113 -4.48 12.30 -22.39
CA ASN A 113 -4.24 13.66 -22.86
C ASN A 113 -3.77 13.72 -24.32
N LYS A 114 -3.05 12.70 -24.80
CA LYS A 114 -2.62 12.58 -26.22
C LYS A 114 -3.77 12.71 -27.21
N TYR A 115 -4.99 12.36 -26.80
CA TYR A 115 -6.19 12.45 -27.62
C TYR A 115 -7.04 13.69 -27.33
N GLY A 116 -6.61 14.58 -26.43
CA GLY A 116 -7.38 15.75 -25.98
C GLY A 116 -8.68 15.37 -25.27
N LYS A 117 -8.68 14.21 -24.58
CA LYS A 117 -9.90 13.61 -24.01
C LYS A 117 -10.01 13.69 -22.49
N LEU A 118 -9.11 14.38 -21.81
CA LEU A 118 -9.28 14.66 -20.38
C LEU A 118 -10.45 15.61 -20.17
N LEU A 119 -11.31 15.29 -19.19
CA LEU A 119 -12.43 16.15 -18.81
C LEU A 119 -11.93 17.29 -17.92
N ASP A 120 -12.33 18.52 -18.24
CA ASP A 120 -11.97 19.71 -17.48
C ASP A 120 -12.80 19.82 -16.18
N THR A 121 -12.15 19.66 -15.03
CA THR A 121 -12.78 19.74 -13.71
C THR A 121 -12.69 21.12 -13.07
N SER A 122 -12.11 22.12 -13.75
CA SER A 122 -11.89 23.47 -13.18
C SER A 122 -13.19 24.19 -12.79
N THR A 123 -14.31 23.77 -13.36
CA THR A 123 -15.65 24.29 -13.03
C THR A 123 -16.16 23.84 -11.66
N ILE A 124 -15.67 22.72 -11.15
CA ILE A 124 -16.07 22.16 -9.85
C ILE A 124 -14.96 22.24 -8.80
N PHE A 125 -13.70 22.24 -9.23
CA PHE A 125 -12.54 22.29 -8.35
C PHE A 125 -11.61 23.43 -8.74
N LYS A 126 -11.32 24.30 -7.77
CA LYS A 126 -10.22 25.26 -7.88
C LYS A 126 -8.92 24.59 -7.41
N SER A 127 -7.78 25.07 -7.88
CA SER A 127 -6.45 24.55 -7.50
C SER A 127 -6.23 24.47 -5.98
N ASN A 128 -6.85 25.38 -5.21
CA ASN A 128 -6.74 25.44 -3.76
C ASN A 128 -7.56 24.39 -2.99
N ILE A 129 -8.20 23.43 -3.67
CA ILE A 129 -8.83 22.29 -2.99
C ILE A 129 -7.79 21.27 -2.50
N PHE A 130 -6.61 21.24 -3.13
CA PHE A 130 -5.44 20.46 -2.72
C PHE A 130 -4.30 21.41 -2.35
N THR A 131 -3.37 20.94 -1.51
CA THR A 131 -2.19 21.73 -1.16
C THR A 131 -1.31 21.93 -2.39
N PRO A 132 -0.50 23.00 -2.47
CA PRO A 132 0.38 23.20 -3.62
C PRO A 132 1.34 22.03 -3.87
N LYS A 133 1.80 21.33 -2.82
CA LYS A 133 2.69 20.17 -2.93
C LYS A 133 2.00 18.98 -3.57
N ILE A 134 0.86 18.55 -3.02
CA ILE A 134 0.04 17.50 -3.63
C ILE A 134 -0.39 17.93 -5.03
N LEU A 135 -0.98 19.10 -5.20
CA LEU A 135 -1.41 19.54 -6.53
C LEU A 135 -0.29 19.48 -7.58
N LYS A 136 0.93 19.87 -7.23
CA LYS A 136 2.10 19.81 -8.12
C LYS A 136 2.41 18.38 -8.60
N THR A 137 2.15 17.36 -7.81
CA THR A 137 2.52 15.97 -8.13
C THR A 137 1.51 15.31 -9.07
N HIS A 138 0.25 15.74 -9.01
CA HIS A 138 -0.81 15.20 -9.87
C HIS A 138 -1.12 16.05 -11.09
N THR A 139 -1.08 17.38 -10.96
CA THR A 139 -1.49 18.29 -12.04
C THR A 139 -0.37 18.67 -12.98
N ASN A 140 0.88 18.64 -12.52
CA ASN A 140 1.99 18.73 -13.44
C ASN A 140 2.07 17.39 -14.14
N LEU A 141 1.35 17.22 -15.25
CA LEU A 141 1.75 16.20 -16.21
C LEU A 141 3.23 16.43 -16.47
N VAL A 142 4.00 15.34 -16.39
CA VAL A 142 5.45 15.42 -16.44
C VAL A 142 5.88 16.35 -17.56
N GLY A 143 6.33 17.52 -17.18
CA GLY A 143 6.85 18.44 -18.14
C GLY A 143 5.90 19.30 -18.97
N GLU A 144 4.72 19.59 -18.44
CA GLU A 144 3.99 20.79 -18.84
C GLU A 144 4.53 22.04 -18.12
N LYS A 145 4.58 23.19 -18.84
CA LYS A 145 4.80 24.50 -18.22
C LYS A 145 3.54 24.94 -17.48
N LEU A 146 3.74 25.44 -16.27
CA LEU A 146 2.74 25.75 -15.23
C LEU A 146 1.80 26.96 -15.49
N GLU A 147 1.60 27.37 -16.74
CA GLU A 147 0.71 28.49 -17.05
C GLU A 147 -0.63 27.97 -17.59
N ASN A 148 -1.45 27.41 -16.67
CA ASN A 148 -2.93 27.25 -16.70
C ASN A 148 -3.33 26.03 -15.84
N THR A 149 -3.71 26.26 -14.59
CA THR A 149 -4.04 25.29 -13.51
C THR A 149 -5.30 24.45 -13.76
N LYS A 150 -5.36 23.71 -14.87
CA LYS A 150 -6.38 22.68 -15.08
C LYS A 150 -5.96 21.41 -14.34
N ILE A 151 -6.84 20.90 -13.47
CA ILE A 151 -6.62 19.66 -12.73
C ILE A 151 -7.06 18.51 -13.64
N PHE A 152 -6.10 17.80 -14.21
CA PHE A 152 -6.35 16.73 -15.19
C PHE A 152 -6.36 15.32 -14.59
N ASN A 153 -5.81 15.21 -13.39
CA ASN A 153 -5.60 14.00 -12.63
C ASN A 153 -5.98 14.34 -11.19
N LEU A 154 -7.07 13.77 -10.67
CA LEU A 154 -7.58 14.15 -9.36
C LEU A 154 -6.97 13.24 -8.28
N PRO A 155 -6.20 13.80 -7.32
CA PRO A 155 -5.78 13.07 -6.12
C PRO A 155 -7.00 12.44 -5.46
N PHE A 156 -6.98 11.13 -5.25
CA PHE A 156 -8.14 10.40 -4.71
C PHE A 156 -7.76 9.47 -3.56
N ASP A 157 -6.61 8.83 -3.66
CA ASP A 157 -5.99 8.06 -2.61
C ASP A 157 -4.52 8.46 -2.50
N ASP A 158 -4.13 8.91 -1.32
CA ASP A 158 -2.77 9.30 -0.95
C ASP A 158 -2.38 8.54 0.32
N THR A 159 -2.60 7.22 0.32
CA THR A 159 -2.26 6.36 1.46
C THR A 159 -0.80 5.94 1.43
N ASP A 160 -0.14 5.96 2.60
CA ASP A 160 1.23 5.43 2.68
C ASP A 160 1.21 3.94 2.27
N ILE A 161 2.02 3.60 1.27
CA ILE A 161 2.18 2.22 0.77
C ILE A 161 3.32 1.47 1.46
N ASP A 162 4.11 2.15 2.30
CA ASP A 162 5.28 1.59 2.98
C ASP A 162 5.41 2.04 4.45
N GLY A 163 4.29 2.06 5.17
CA GLY A 163 4.27 2.29 6.62
C GLY A 163 5.07 1.24 7.39
N LEU A 164 5.77 1.66 8.44
CA LEU A 164 6.51 0.74 9.31
C LEU A 164 5.55 0.04 10.27
N SER A 165 5.34 -1.26 10.07
CA SER A 165 4.56 -2.09 10.97
C SER A 165 5.43 -3.07 11.76
N ILE A 166 5.15 -3.24 13.05
CA ILE A 166 6.00 -3.95 14.01
C ILE A 166 5.13 -4.93 14.81
N ASN A 167 5.57 -6.19 14.90
CA ASN A 167 5.00 -7.15 15.84
C ASN A 167 5.61 -6.93 17.22
N VAL A 168 4.77 -6.55 18.18
CA VAL A 168 5.14 -6.11 19.54
C VAL A 168 5.90 -7.20 20.29
N ASP A 169 5.40 -8.43 20.29
CA ASP A 169 6.01 -9.51 21.08
C ASP A 169 7.35 -9.93 20.48
N LEU A 170 7.41 -10.04 19.15
CA LEU A 170 8.64 -10.39 18.46
C LEU A 170 9.72 -9.32 18.64
N LEU A 171 9.35 -8.03 18.64
CA LEU A 171 10.33 -6.96 18.87
C LEU A 171 10.80 -6.92 20.33
N ASN A 172 9.92 -7.12 21.32
CA ASN A 172 10.33 -7.28 22.71
C ASN A 172 11.32 -8.46 22.86
N ARG A 173 11.03 -9.60 22.22
CA ARG A 173 11.94 -10.75 22.22
C ARG A 173 13.27 -10.44 21.54
N ALA A 174 13.26 -9.64 20.47
CA ALA A 174 14.48 -9.16 19.82
C ALA A 174 15.30 -8.23 20.74
N PHE A 175 14.65 -7.35 21.53
CA PHE A 175 15.35 -6.54 22.53
C PHE A 175 16.06 -7.39 23.56
N ASP A 176 15.47 -8.50 24.03
CA ASP A 176 16.14 -9.42 24.94
C ASP A 176 17.42 -10.01 24.34
N PHE A 177 17.36 -10.46 23.08
CA PHE A 177 18.52 -10.99 22.37
C PHE A 177 19.61 -9.92 22.19
N LEU A 178 19.23 -8.69 21.84
CA LEU A 178 20.16 -7.58 21.70
C LEU A 178 20.83 -7.23 23.04
N LYS A 179 20.07 -7.20 24.15
CA LYS A 179 20.61 -6.99 25.52
C LYS A 179 21.58 -8.11 25.91
N GLN A 180 21.23 -9.37 25.64
CA GLN A 180 22.11 -10.53 25.89
C GLN A 180 23.42 -10.46 25.09
N ALA A 181 23.41 -9.86 23.90
CA ALA A 181 24.60 -9.60 23.09
C ALA A 181 25.30 -8.27 23.45
N ASN A 182 25.02 -7.66 24.61
CA ASN A 182 25.61 -6.40 25.08
C ASN A 182 25.28 -5.13 24.26
N ALA A 183 24.23 -5.14 23.45
CA ALA A 183 23.70 -3.89 22.88
C ALA A 183 22.99 -3.06 23.96
N LYS A 184 23.04 -1.72 23.83
CA LYS A 184 22.30 -0.82 24.71
C LYS A 184 20.90 -0.57 24.14
N ILE A 185 19.85 -0.87 24.89
CA ILE A 185 18.49 -0.45 24.56
C ILE A 185 18.18 0.82 25.35
N ASP A 186 17.78 1.88 24.69
CA ASP A 186 17.30 3.10 25.33
C ASP A 186 15.88 2.88 25.85
N GLU A 187 15.77 2.57 27.14
CA GLU A 187 14.47 2.30 27.79
C GLU A 187 13.59 3.55 27.92
N ASP A 188 14.17 4.74 27.71
CA ASP A 188 13.42 5.99 27.71
C ASP A 188 12.79 6.34 26.37
N SER A 189 13.22 5.68 25.29
CA SER A 189 12.70 5.86 23.93
C SER A 189 11.20 5.57 23.86
N LYS A 190 10.50 6.29 22.97
CA LYS A 190 9.05 6.12 22.77
C LYS A 190 8.73 4.72 22.28
N ILE A 191 9.54 4.19 21.37
CA ILE A 191 9.36 2.85 20.81
C ILE A 191 9.48 1.78 21.90
N TYR A 192 10.50 1.85 22.76
CA TYR A 192 10.67 0.88 23.83
C TYR A 192 9.50 0.90 24.81
N LYS A 193 9.10 2.11 25.26
CA LYS A 193 7.97 2.28 26.17
C LYS A 193 6.67 1.72 25.58
N TYR A 194 6.41 1.98 24.31
CA TYR A 194 5.24 1.45 23.61
C TYR A 194 5.25 -0.08 23.57
N MET A 195 6.37 -0.68 23.14
CA MET A 195 6.51 -2.15 23.04
C MET A 195 6.39 -2.81 24.41
N TYR A 196 7.08 -2.27 25.41
CA TYR A 196 7.10 -2.84 26.75
C TYR A 196 5.71 -2.80 27.39
N GLN A 197 4.97 -1.70 27.25
CA GLN A 197 3.62 -1.56 27.83
C GLN A 197 2.58 -2.50 27.21
N ARG A 198 2.81 -3.00 25.99
CA ARG A 198 1.83 -3.80 25.24
C ARG A 198 2.13 -5.29 25.15
N ARG A 199 3.33 -5.72 25.56
CA ARG A 199 3.83 -7.11 25.45
C ARG A 199 2.98 -8.22 26.12
N GLU A 200 1.94 -7.85 26.87
CA GLU A 200 1.05 -8.76 27.59
C GLU A 200 -0.44 -8.54 27.25
N LEU A 201 -0.76 -7.65 26.28
CA LEU A 201 -2.15 -7.28 25.99
C LEU A 201 -2.81 -8.14 24.92
N GLY A 202 -2.05 -8.58 23.91
CA GLY A 202 -2.58 -9.42 22.83
C GLY A 202 -2.21 -10.89 22.97
N ASN A 203 -1.98 -11.55 21.84
CA ASN A 203 -1.68 -12.97 21.80
C ASN A 203 -0.21 -13.26 22.12
N ASN A 204 0.08 -14.50 22.53
CA ASN A 204 1.46 -14.92 22.74
C ASN A 204 2.10 -15.37 21.42
N ILE A 205 3.43 -15.21 21.31
CA ILE A 205 4.22 -15.81 20.22
C ILE A 205 3.87 -17.31 20.09
N PRO A 206 3.40 -17.77 18.93
CA PRO A 206 3.04 -19.16 18.71
C PRO A 206 4.23 -20.09 18.98
N LYS A 207 3.98 -21.24 19.62
CA LYS A 207 5.03 -22.19 20.02
C LYS A 207 5.91 -22.64 18.85
N ASN A 208 5.32 -22.74 17.66
CA ASN A 208 5.99 -23.14 16.43
C ASN A 208 6.68 -21.99 15.67
N SER A 209 6.73 -20.77 16.20
CA SER A 209 7.56 -19.69 15.62
C SER A 209 9.04 -19.99 15.79
N ILE A 210 9.85 -19.77 14.74
CA ILE A 210 11.31 -19.94 14.76
C ILE A 210 11.96 -19.22 15.94
N ILE A 211 11.45 -18.06 16.35
CA ILE A 211 12.09 -17.23 17.38
C ILE A 211 12.25 -17.96 18.72
N ASN A 212 11.38 -18.93 19.00
CA ASN A 212 11.43 -19.75 20.22
C ASN A 212 12.61 -20.73 20.22
N TYR A 213 13.14 -21.05 19.04
CA TYR A 213 14.25 -21.98 18.82
C TYR A 213 15.59 -21.26 18.62
N LEU A 214 15.63 -19.93 18.79
CA LEU A 214 16.85 -19.14 18.67
C LEU A 214 17.48 -18.86 20.04
N LYS A 215 18.81 -18.71 20.04
CA LYS A 215 19.62 -18.16 21.13
C LYS A 215 20.67 -17.21 20.58
N VAL A 216 21.24 -16.38 21.47
CA VAL A 216 22.42 -15.56 21.17
C VAL A 216 23.66 -16.47 21.12
N LYS A 217 24.52 -16.26 20.12
CA LYS A 217 25.80 -16.96 19.99
C LYS A 217 26.72 -16.61 21.15
N ASP A 218 27.49 -17.58 21.61
CA ASP A 218 28.37 -17.40 22.77
C ASP A 218 29.43 -16.29 22.59
N ASN A 219 29.83 -16.00 21.35
CA ASN A 219 30.78 -14.95 20.99
C ASN A 219 30.15 -13.67 20.44
N ALA A 220 28.82 -13.54 20.48
CA ALA A 220 28.14 -12.34 20.00
C ALA A 220 28.47 -11.15 20.90
N ASN A 221 28.83 -10.02 20.30
CA ASN A 221 29.04 -8.77 21.03
C ASN A 221 28.65 -7.57 20.17
N LEU A 222 27.75 -6.76 20.71
CA LEU A 222 27.24 -5.51 20.14
C LEU A 222 27.52 -4.32 21.05
N THR A 223 28.58 -4.39 21.88
CA THR A 223 29.04 -3.26 22.70
C THR A 223 29.20 -2.00 21.83
N GLY A 224 28.59 -0.89 22.26
CA GLY A 224 28.58 0.37 21.53
C GLY A 224 27.44 0.53 20.52
N TYR A 225 26.69 -0.52 20.21
CA TYR A 225 25.46 -0.41 19.43
C TYR A 225 24.29 -0.03 20.33
N THR A 226 23.65 1.11 20.03
CA THR A 226 22.50 1.61 20.79
C THR A 226 21.24 1.55 19.94
N ILE A 227 20.17 1.01 20.49
CA ILE A 227 18.84 0.96 19.88
C ILE A 227 17.95 1.97 20.58
N ASN A 228 17.34 2.87 19.82
CA ASN A 228 16.43 3.93 20.29
C ASN A 228 15.47 4.35 19.16
N ASP A 229 14.71 5.44 19.35
CA ASP A 229 13.76 5.94 18.34
C ASP A 229 14.43 6.22 16.98
N LYS A 230 15.70 6.64 16.94
CA LYS A 230 16.42 6.88 15.66
C LYS A 230 16.60 5.60 14.85
N THR A 231 16.76 4.44 15.52
CA THR A 231 16.88 3.15 14.84
C THR A 231 15.65 2.84 13.98
N PHE A 232 14.48 3.27 14.41
CA PHE A 232 13.20 3.02 13.73
C PHE A 232 12.74 4.20 12.85
N ASN A 233 13.54 5.26 12.73
CA ASN A 233 13.25 6.46 11.92
C ASN A 233 14.13 6.55 10.66
N GLY A 234 14.77 5.45 10.24
CA GLY A 234 15.59 5.41 9.02
C GLY A 234 15.56 4.06 8.33
N ILE A 235 15.39 4.05 7.02
CA ILE A 235 15.31 2.83 6.21
C ILE A 235 16.61 2.01 6.33
N SER A 236 17.77 2.63 6.11
CA SER A 236 19.08 1.98 6.24
C SER A 236 19.36 1.53 7.68
N SER A 237 18.84 2.25 8.68
CA SER A 237 18.95 1.87 10.09
C SER A 237 18.20 0.58 10.40
N LEU A 238 17.02 0.35 9.80
CA LEU A 238 16.28 -0.91 9.93
C LEU A 238 16.97 -2.09 9.26
N TYR A 239 17.56 -1.91 8.07
CA TYR A 239 18.41 -2.93 7.44
C TYR A 239 19.59 -3.29 8.35
N GLN A 240 20.24 -2.29 8.94
CA GLN A 240 21.35 -2.51 9.86
C GLN A 240 20.91 -3.27 11.11
N LEU A 241 19.76 -2.92 11.70
CA LEU A 241 19.19 -3.63 12.85
C LEU A 241 18.92 -5.10 12.49
N ALA A 242 18.28 -5.36 11.35
CA ALA A 242 17.96 -6.70 10.90
C ALA A 242 19.20 -7.59 10.76
N ARG A 243 20.23 -7.07 10.07
CA ARG A 243 21.52 -7.77 9.87
C ARG A 243 22.25 -8.01 11.18
N LYS A 244 22.32 -6.99 12.06
CA LYS A 244 22.97 -7.14 13.37
C LYS A 244 22.26 -8.18 14.22
N LEU A 245 20.94 -8.13 14.30
CA LEU A 245 20.15 -9.13 15.03
C LEU A 245 20.34 -10.53 14.44
N LYS A 246 20.34 -10.69 13.11
CA LYS A 246 20.61 -11.99 12.47
C LYS A 246 22.00 -12.51 12.79
N SER A 247 23.00 -11.62 12.76
CA SER A 247 24.41 -11.99 12.93
C SER A 247 24.72 -12.57 14.33
N ILE A 248 23.98 -12.15 15.35
CA ILE A 248 24.17 -12.61 16.74
C ILE A 248 23.35 -13.86 17.09
N LEU A 249 22.41 -14.28 16.23
CA LEU A 249 21.48 -15.37 16.52
C LEU A 249 21.88 -16.68 15.83
N GLU A 250 21.64 -17.78 16.54
CA GLU A 250 21.75 -19.15 16.04
C GLU A 250 20.64 -20.04 16.61
N PHE A 251 20.44 -21.21 16.02
CA PHE A 251 19.50 -22.19 16.57
C PHE A 251 20.04 -22.79 17.87
N ASP A 252 19.18 -22.85 18.88
CA ASP A 252 19.47 -23.43 20.17
C ASP A 252 19.43 -24.96 20.09
N SER A 253 20.60 -25.58 20.06
CA SER A 253 20.77 -27.04 19.97
C SER A 253 19.96 -27.80 21.03
N SER A 254 19.83 -27.25 22.24
CA SER A 254 19.09 -27.87 23.34
C SER A 254 17.58 -27.96 23.08
N LYS A 255 17.05 -27.03 22.28
CA LYS A 255 15.62 -26.97 21.90
C LYS A 255 15.31 -27.77 20.65
N ILE A 256 16.30 -27.96 19.76
CA ILE A 256 16.08 -28.62 18.47
C ILE A 256 16.46 -30.10 18.45
N GLN A 257 17.24 -30.59 19.41
CA GLN A 257 17.71 -31.99 19.45
C GLN A 257 16.61 -33.05 19.37
N ASN A 258 15.40 -32.75 19.86
CA ASN A 258 14.26 -33.67 19.87
C ASN A 258 13.13 -33.27 18.90
N LEU A 259 13.37 -32.29 18.02
CA LEU A 259 12.37 -31.90 17.02
C LEU A 259 12.26 -32.98 15.95
N ASN A 260 11.05 -33.49 15.74
CA ASN A 260 10.76 -34.31 14.57
C ASN A 260 10.89 -33.44 13.31
N LYS A 261 11.47 -33.98 12.22
CA LYS A 261 11.53 -33.34 10.91
C LYS A 261 10.14 -32.93 10.38
N ASP A 262 9.11 -33.67 10.75
CA ASP A 262 7.71 -33.37 10.37
C ASP A 262 7.06 -32.30 11.26
N THR A 263 7.79 -31.76 12.24
CA THR A 263 7.28 -30.68 13.09
C THR A 263 7.12 -29.43 12.24
N ASN A 264 5.88 -28.97 12.11
CA ASN A 264 5.57 -27.73 11.39
C ASN A 264 6.08 -26.52 12.18
N ILE A 265 7.15 -25.90 11.68
CA ILE A 265 7.75 -24.69 12.23
C ILE A 265 7.53 -23.56 11.22
N ASN A 266 7.13 -22.39 11.70
CA ASN A 266 6.87 -21.23 10.86
C ASN A 266 8.17 -20.49 10.53
N ASP A 267 8.26 -19.99 9.29
CA ASP A 267 9.33 -19.09 8.86
C ASP A 267 9.43 -17.83 9.75
N LEU A 268 10.60 -17.20 9.78
CA LEU A 268 10.81 -15.89 10.42
C LEU A 268 11.77 -15.03 9.60
N ALA A 269 11.32 -13.86 9.19
CA ALA A 269 12.18 -12.77 8.75
C ALA A 269 12.27 -11.71 9.85
N ILE A 270 13.42 -11.05 10.00
CA ILE A 270 13.51 -9.91 10.90
C ILE A 270 12.81 -8.71 10.27
N PHE A 271 13.12 -8.44 9.00
CA PHE A 271 12.54 -7.37 8.21
C PHE A 271 11.89 -7.92 6.94
N THR A 272 10.64 -7.59 6.70
CA THR A 272 9.94 -7.88 5.44
C THR A 272 9.57 -6.60 4.71
N ILE A 273 9.51 -6.62 3.38
CA ILE A 273 9.19 -5.44 2.57
C ILE A 273 8.26 -5.84 1.44
N ASP A 274 7.08 -5.23 1.38
CA ASP A 274 6.12 -5.42 0.27
C ASP A 274 6.62 -4.71 -0.99
N GLU A 275 6.61 -3.38 -1.00
CA GLU A 275 6.97 -2.52 -2.14
C GLU A 275 8.49 -2.31 -2.23
N ARG A 276 9.22 -3.39 -2.53
CA ARG A 276 10.68 -3.44 -2.56
C ARG A 276 11.34 -2.46 -3.52
N ASP A 277 10.76 -2.24 -4.70
CA ASP A 277 11.26 -1.27 -5.67
C ASP A 277 11.03 0.17 -5.19
N ASP A 278 9.89 0.47 -4.58
CA ASP A 278 9.62 1.79 -4.01
C ASP A 278 10.59 2.11 -2.86
N ALA A 279 10.81 1.16 -1.94
CA ALA A 279 11.82 1.32 -0.90
C ALA A 279 13.22 1.55 -1.49
N PHE A 280 13.59 0.82 -2.54
CA PHE A 280 14.87 0.98 -3.24
C PHE A 280 15.01 2.38 -3.86
N PHE A 281 14.02 2.82 -4.63
CA PHE A 281 14.06 4.12 -5.29
C PHE A 281 13.94 5.28 -4.30
N LYS A 282 13.27 5.10 -3.16
CA LYS A 282 13.27 6.06 -2.04
C LYS A 282 14.67 6.25 -1.49
N VAL A 283 15.38 5.16 -1.19
CA VAL A 283 16.76 5.22 -0.66
C VAL A 283 17.71 5.84 -1.67
N LEU A 284 17.58 5.47 -2.95
CA LEU A 284 18.37 6.04 -4.04
C LEU A 284 18.12 7.54 -4.18
N ASN A 285 16.86 7.97 -4.14
CA ASN A 285 16.50 9.39 -4.26
C ASN A 285 17.06 10.23 -3.11
N ASN A 286 17.03 9.68 -1.89
CA ASN A 286 17.64 10.30 -0.72
C ASN A 286 19.15 10.48 -0.89
N LYS A 287 19.86 9.45 -1.37
CA LYS A 287 21.32 9.54 -1.64
C LYS A 287 21.64 10.56 -2.73
N LEU A 288 20.76 10.65 -3.73
CA LEU A 288 20.90 11.57 -4.86
C LEU A 288 20.35 12.98 -4.60
N LYS A 289 19.79 13.24 -3.41
CA LYS A 289 19.16 14.52 -3.04
C LYS A 289 18.16 15.01 -4.10
N GLY A 290 17.32 14.10 -4.61
CA GLY A 290 16.29 14.40 -5.60
C GLY A 290 16.72 14.29 -7.07
N ILE A 291 18.01 14.06 -7.38
CA ILE A 291 18.45 13.81 -8.76
C ILE A 291 17.89 12.46 -9.23
N ARG A 292 17.14 12.47 -10.34
CA ARG A 292 16.43 11.28 -10.83
C ARG A 292 17.32 10.39 -11.71
N PRO A 293 17.18 9.05 -11.63
CA PRO A 293 17.88 8.13 -12.53
C PRO A 293 17.41 8.26 -13.98
N TRP A 294 16.21 8.77 -14.21
CA TRP A 294 15.70 9.17 -15.52
C TRP A 294 14.62 10.26 -15.38
N GLU A 295 14.44 11.03 -16.44
CA GLU A 295 13.52 12.17 -16.52
C GLU A 295 13.04 12.34 -17.96
N LEU A 296 11.95 13.09 -18.19
CA LEU A 296 11.55 13.43 -19.56
C LEU A 296 12.52 14.45 -20.19
N GLU A 297 12.74 14.33 -21.49
CA GLU A 297 13.52 15.33 -22.23
C GLU A 297 12.76 16.64 -22.37
N VAL A 298 13.49 17.76 -22.33
CA VAL A 298 12.95 19.11 -22.55
C VAL A 298 13.38 19.60 -23.93
N ASN A 299 12.42 20.06 -24.73
CA ASN A 299 12.63 20.66 -26.05
C ASN A 299 11.87 22.00 -26.17
N ASN A 300 12.59 23.10 -26.42
CA ASN A 300 12.03 24.46 -26.43
C ASN A 300 11.20 24.78 -25.17
N ASP A 301 11.75 24.39 -24.01
CA ASP A 301 11.12 24.48 -22.69
C ASP A 301 9.75 23.79 -22.55
N LYS A 302 9.39 22.92 -23.49
CA LYS A 302 8.24 22.01 -23.37
C LYS A 302 8.81 20.61 -23.28
N TYR A 303 8.26 19.76 -22.43
CA TYR A 303 8.79 18.42 -22.38
C TYR A 303 8.28 17.61 -23.57
N ASP A 304 9.19 16.81 -24.12
CA ASP A 304 8.85 15.83 -25.14
C ASP A 304 8.40 14.56 -24.42
N PHE A 305 7.09 14.42 -24.26
CA PHE A 305 6.50 13.30 -23.56
C PHE A 305 6.68 11.94 -24.23
N SER A 306 7.31 11.88 -25.41
CA SER A 306 7.71 10.64 -26.06
C SER A 306 9.14 10.22 -25.72
N LYS A 307 9.94 11.09 -25.08
CA LYS A 307 11.37 10.88 -24.88
C LYS A 307 11.77 10.96 -23.41
N VAL A 308 12.46 9.91 -22.96
CA VAL A 308 13.04 9.81 -21.61
C VAL A 308 14.56 9.91 -21.73
N LYS A 309 15.14 10.82 -20.97
CA LYS A 309 16.58 10.93 -20.73
C LYS A 309 16.96 10.00 -19.57
N TYR A 310 17.89 9.08 -19.83
CA TYR A 310 18.36 8.12 -18.85
C TYR A 310 19.66 8.59 -18.19
N ASN A 311 19.55 9.41 -17.13
CA ASN A 311 20.70 9.89 -16.35
C ASN A 311 21.57 8.75 -15.81
N ILE A 312 20.96 7.61 -15.46
CA ILE A 312 21.66 6.40 -15.02
C ILE A 312 22.70 5.87 -16.03
N LYS A 313 22.54 6.21 -17.32
CA LYS A 313 23.51 5.85 -18.37
C LYS A 313 24.66 6.85 -18.49
N THR A 314 24.39 8.14 -18.25
CA THR A 314 25.31 9.23 -18.60
C THR A 314 25.97 9.90 -17.40
N ASP A 315 25.37 9.83 -16.22
CA ASP A 315 25.85 10.46 -14.99
C ASP A 315 26.52 9.42 -14.07
N THR A 316 27.81 9.63 -13.79
CA THR A 316 28.61 8.72 -12.95
C THR A 316 28.15 8.71 -11.50
N ASN A 317 27.66 9.83 -10.96
CA ASN A 317 27.14 9.88 -9.57
C ASN A 317 25.86 9.06 -9.46
N VAL A 318 24.95 9.20 -10.43
CA VAL A 318 23.71 8.41 -10.49
C VAL A 318 24.01 6.91 -10.62
N LYS A 319 24.94 6.56 -11.52
CA LYS A 319 25.40 5.16 -11.67
C LYS A 319 25.94 4.59 -10.35
N ASN A 320 26.86 5.29 -9.70
CA ASN A 320 27.51 4.80 -8.48
C ASN A 320 26.50 4.67 -7.33
N ALA A 321 25.64 5.67 -7.15
CA ALA A 321 24.60 5.64 -6.13
C ALA A 321 23.62 4.47 -6.34
N PHE A 322 23.26 4.16 -7.60
CA PHE A 322 22.44 3.00 -7.92
C PHE A 322 23.13 1.69 -7.52
N ILE A 323 24.39 1.50 -7.91
CA ILE A 323 25.17 0.30 -7.62
C ILE A 323 25.28 0.10 -6.10
N GLU A 324 25.69 1.14 -5.37
CA GLU A 324 25.85 1.09 -3.91
C GLU A 324 24.54 0.82 -3.19
N THR A 325 23.43 1.42 -3.64
CA THR A 325 22.10 1.18 -3.06
C THR A 325 21.65 -0.25 -3.32
N PHE A 326 21.93 -0.79 -4.51
CA PHE A 326 21.55 -2.16 -4.83
C PHE A 326 22.36 -3.15 -3.99
N ASP A 327 23.66 -2.94 -3.87
CA ASP A 327 24.52 -3.72 -2.97
C ASP A 327 24.02 -3.64 -1.52
N GLU A 328 23.62 -2.46 -1.05
CA GLU A 328 23.03 -2.28 0.28
C GLU A 328 21.75 -3.09 0.49
N PHE A 329 20.92 -3.29 -0.54
CA PHE A 329 19.65 -4.04 -0.45
C PHE A 329 19.84 -5.55 -0.55
N VAL A 330 20.92 -6.03 -1.15
CA VAL A 330 21.18 -7.46 -1.35
C VAL A 330 22.29 -8.02 -0.45
N LYS A 331 23.05 -7.14 0.21
CA LYS A 331 24.13 -7.52 1.12
C LYS A 331 23.62 -8.36 2.28
N GLU A 332 24.29 -9.49 2.51
CA GLU A 332 24.12 -10.32 3.72
C GLU A 332 22.70 -10.87 3.94
N ASN A 333 21.84 -10.92 2.89
CA ASN A 333 20.52 -11.55 2.87
C ASN A 333 20.61 -13.04 3.20
N SER A 334 20.81 -13.33 4.47
CA SER A 334 21.41 -14.56 4.96
C SER A 334 20.34 -15.45 5.56
N THR A 335 20.28 -16.67 5.07
CA THR A 335 19.27 -17.65 5.47
C THR A 335 19.87 -18.74 6.34
N GLN A 336 19.20 -19.07 7.45
CA GLN A 336 19.42 -20.31 8.19
C GLN A 336 18.16 -21.18 8.09
N LYS A 337 18.32 -22.51 8.04
CA LYS A 337 17.20 -23.45 7.91
C LYS A 337 17.05 -24.31 9.15
N LEU A 338 15.81 -24.54 9.57
CA LEU A 338 15.43 -25.55 10.55
C LEU A 338 14.26 -26.34 9.96
N ASN A 339 14.49 -27.59 9.58
CA ASN A 339 13.61 -28.35 8.69
C ASN A 339 13.31 -27.53 7.41
N ASP A 340 12.04 -27.38 7.05
CA ASP A 340 11.59 -26.57 5.91
C ASP A 340 11.43 -25.08 6.25
N ALA A 341 11.63 -24.69 7.51
CA ALA A 341 11.46 -23.31 7.96
C ALA A 341 12.74 -22.50 7.75
N VAL A 342 12.60 -21.23 7.35
CA VAL A 342 13.70 -20.30 7.07
C VAL A 342 13.72 -19.16 8.07
N PHE A 343 14.90 -18.90 8.64
CA PHE A 343 15.23 -17.73 9.41
C PHE A 343 16.13 -16.79 8.60
N GLN A 344 15.69 -15.56 8.34
CA GLN A 344 16.42 -14.58 7.53
C GLN A 344 16.39 -13.17 8.11
N ASP A 345 17.35 -12.34 7.73
CA ASP A 345 17.41 -10.93 8.11
C ASP A 345 16.39 -10.11 7.32
N VAL A 346 16.43 -10.20 5.99
CA VAL A 346 15.55 -9.46 5.08
C VAL A 346 14.79 -10.43 4.18
N LYS A 347 13.51 -10.16 3.96
CA LYS A 347 12.68 -10.82 2.94
C LYS A 347 11.95 -9.78 2.09
N TYR A 348 12.07 -9.91 0.79
CA TYR A 348 11.20 -9.18 -0.14
C TYR A 348 9.99 -10.04 -0.47
N GLU A 349 8.80 -9.51 -0.23
CA GLU A 349 7.56 -10.25 -0.47
C GLU A 349 7.22 -10.24 -1.96
N ASN A 350 6.60 -11.32 -2.44
CA ASN A 350 6.27 -11.45 -3.86
C ASN A 350 4.94 -10.80 -4.27
N GLN A 351 4.15 -10.31 -3.30
CA GLN A 351 2.87 -9.60 -3.44
C GLN A 351 1.77 -10.37 -4.18
N SER A 352 2.03 -11.61 -4.61
CA SER A 352 1.05 -12.48 -5.26
C SER A 352 0.37 -13.37 -4.23
N ASN A 353 1.17 -13.97 -3.34
CA ASN A 353 0.70 -14.84 -2.27
C ASN A 353 1.51 -14.67 -0.97
N GLU A 354 2.34 -13.64 -0.90
CA GLU A 354 3.08 -13.27 0.29
C GLU A 354 3.02 -11.75 0.45
N TRP A 355 2.75 -11.31 1.69
CA TRP A 355 2.66 -9.91 2.08
C TRP A 355 3.19 -9.77 3.51
N GLY A 356 3.84 -8.66 3.81
CA GLY A 356 4.41 -8.34 5.11
C GLY A 356 3.34 -8.25 6.19
N SER A 357 2.17 -7.73 5.85
CA SER A 357 0.98 -7.77 6.71
C SER A 357 0.63 -9.19 7.15
N TRP A 358 0.63 -10.15 6.22
CA TRP A 358 0.33 -11.55 6.52
C TRP A 358 1.42 -12.19 7.36
N ALA A 359 2.69 -11.85 7.10
CA ALA A 359 3.83 -12.33 7.86
C ALA A 359 3.77 -11.82 9.32
N LEU A 360 3.47 -10.54 9.53
CA LEU A 360 3.27 -9.96 10.87
C LEU A 360 2.15 -10.65 11.64
N ARG A 361 0.99 -10.83 11.00
CA ARG A 361 -0.17 -11.52 11.60
C ARG A 361 0.17 -12.94 12.06
N ARG A 362 1.02 -13.66 11.31
CA ARG A 362 1.40 -15.04 11.60
C ARG A 362 2.66 -15.17 12.47
N TYR A 363 3.17 -14.07 13.02
CA TYR A 363 4.42 -14.06 13.78
C TYR A 363 5.63 -14.58 12.97
N GLN A 364 5.65 -14.27 11.67
CA GLN A 364 6.70 -14.61 10.70
C GLN A 364 7.58 -13.40 10.31
N ALA A 365 7.28 -12.21 10.85
CA ALA A 365 8.08 -11.00 10.67
C ALA A 365 8.18 -10.21 11.98
N ILE A 366 9.34 -9.67 12.32
CA ILE A 366 9.49 -8.78 13.49
C ILE A 366 8.99 -7.38 13.14
N PHE A 367 9.44 -6.84 12.01
CA PHE A 367 8.93 -5.59 11.46
C PHE A 367 8.86 -5.66 9.93
N SER A 368 8.06 -4.77 9.34
CA SER A 368 7.74 -4.78 7.92
C SER A 368 7.44 -3.38 7.39
N PHE A 369 7.75 -3.16 6.11
CA PHE A 369 7.12 -2.10 5.32
C PHE A 369 5.88 -2.66 4.64
N VAL A 370 4.72 -2.12 5.02
CA VAL A 370 3.40 -2.56 4.55
C VAL A 370 2.58 -1.37 4.08
N ALA A 371 1.66 -1.61 3.14
CA ALA A 371 0.64 -0.63 2.83
C ALA A 371 -0.24 -0.39 4.07
N ASN A 372 -0.46 0.87 4.46
CA ASN A 372 -1.24 1.20 5.67
C ASN A 372 -2.66 0.63 5.61
N VAL A 373 -3.29 0.69 4.42
CA VAL A 373 -4.62 0.11 4.17
C VAL A 373 -4.65 -1.43 4.32
N GLY A 374 -3.47 -2.06 4.33
CA GLY A 374 -3.27 -3.47 4.62
C GLY A 374 -3.28 -3.82 6.12
N TYR A 375 -3.39 -2.84 7.04
CA TYR A 375 -3.40 -3.08 8.49
C TYR A 375 -4.44 -4.11 8.94
N GLU A 376 -5.62 -4.09 8.32
CA GLU A 376 -6.69 -5.06 8.57
C GLU A 376 -6.24 -6.51 8.28
N GLN A 377 -5.27 -6.70 7.38
CA GLN A 377 -4.69 -8.00 7.06
C GLN A 377 -3.49 -8.36 7.95
N SER A 378 -2.96 -7.39 8.71
CA SER A 378 -1.90 -7.58 9.70
C SER A 378 -2.39 -8.16 11.03
N VAL A 379 -3.71 -8.18 11.25
CA VAL A 379 -4.34 -8.60 12.50
C VAL A 379 -5.44 -9.65 12.25
N ASP A 380 -5.83 -10.37 13.29
CA ASP A 380 -7.04 -11.21 13.27
C ASP A 380 -8.27 -10.32 13.14
N SER A 381 -8.91 -10.38 11.99
CA SER A 381 -9.94 -9.43 11.57
C SER A 381 -10.95 -10.09 10.64
N THR A 382 -12.05 -9.40 10.34
CA THR A 382 -13.08 -9.94 9.43
C THR A 382 -12.48 -10.22 8.06
N ILE A 383 -11.75 -9.25 7.51
CA ILE A 383 -11.15 -9.39 6.18
C ILE A 383 -10.07 -10.47 6.19
N SER A 384 -9.21 -10.48 7.21
CA SER A 384 -8.13 -11.45 7.28
C SER A 384 -8.65 -12.89 7.48
N ARG A 385 -9.79 -13.06 8.17
CA ARG A 385 -10.52 -14.34 8.25
C ARG A 385 -11.18 -14.74 6.92
N LEU A 386 -11.70 -13.79 6.14
CA LEU A 386 -12.29 -14.06 4.82
C LEU A 386 -11.22 -14.51 3.81
N PHE A 387 -10.07 -13.83 3.77
CA PHE A 387 -8.96 -14.22 2.88
C PHE A 387 -8.40 -15.62 3.20
N TYR A 388 -8.55 -16.06 4.45
CA TYR A 388 -7.98 -17.30 4.97
C TYR A 388 -9.03 -18.19 5.62
N GLU A 389 -10.24 -18.23 5.03
CA GLU A 389 -11.38 -19.00 5.53
C GLU A 389 -11.08 -20.50 5.68
N ARG A 390 -10.13 -21.01 4.88
CA ARG A 390 -9.69 -22.41 4.86
C ARG A 390 -8.76 -22.74 6.04
N GLU A 391 -8.24 -21.73 6.74
CA GLU A 391 -7.44 -21.95 7.94
C GLU A 391 -8.34 -22.31 9.14
N GLY A 392 -7.95 -23.38 9.82
CA GLY A 392 -8.67 -23.87 11.00
C GLY A 392 -8.74 -22.83 12.11
N VAL A 393 -9.79 -22.91 12.93
CA VAL A 393 -10.00 -21.99 14.07
C VAL A 393 -8.80 -21.97 15.02
N GLU A 394 -8.17 -23.12 15.26
CA GLU A 394 -6.98 -23.19 16.13
C GLU A 394 -5.76 -22.47 15.57
N THR A 395 -5.59 -22.43 14.24
CA THR A 395 -4.55 -21.62 13.59
C THR A 395 -4.86 -20.14 13.76
N ARG A 396 -6.12 -19.74 13.60
CA ARG A 396 -6.55 -18.33 13.70
C ARG A 396 -6.43 -17.77 15.11
N LYS A 397 -6.62 -18.60 16.14
CA LYS A 397 -6.37 -18.22 17.54
C LYS A 397 -4.93 -17.81 17.83
N GLN A 398 -3.99 -18.16 16.94
CA GLN A 398 -2.57 -17.82 17.07
C GLN A 398 -2.19 -16.56 16.27
N TRP A 399 -3.13 -15.97 15.53
CA TRP A 399 -2.86 -14.76 14.77
C TRP A 399 -2.72 -13.55 15.69
N ALA A 400 -1.87 -12.61 15.30
CA ALA A 400 -1.69 -11.34 15.99
C ALA A 400 -3.02 -10.56 16.05
N THR A 401 -3.31 -9.96 17.19
CA THR A 401 -4.44 -9.05 17.40
C THR A 401 -4.01 -7.60 17.15
N LYS A 402 -4.94 -6.65 17.28
CA LYS A 402 -4.63 -5.21 17.19
C LYS A 402 -3.62 -4.73 18.24
N ASP A 403 -3.55 -5.40 19.39
CA ASP A 403 -2.64 -5.05 20.47
C ASP A 403 -1.21 -5.57 20.23
N ASP A 404 -1.07 -6.54 19.31
CA ASP A 404 0.20 -7.16 18.93
C ASP A 404 0.89 -6.44 17.75
N ILE A 405 0.17 -5.60 17.00
CA ILE A 405 0.70 -4.93 15.81
C ILE A 405 0.67 -3.41 15.99
N TYR A 406 1.87 -2.82 15.97
CA TYR A 406 2.04 -1.38 15.93
C TYR A 406 2.28 -0.92 14.50
N LEU A 407 1.47 0.02 14.00
CA LEU A 407 1.68 0.68 12.71
C LEU A 407 2.15 2.12 12.91
N GLN A 408 3.22 2.50 12.22
CA GLN A 408 3.74 3.85 12.13
C GLN A 408 3.64 4.37 10.70
N GLN A 409 3.89 5.67 10.54
CA GLN A 409 3.97 6.32 9.23
C GLN A 409 5.08 5.68 8.39
N GLN A 410 5.08 5.97 7.09
CA GLN A 410 6.22 5.63 6.25
C GLN A 410 7.52 6.27 6.75
N LEU A 411 8.64 5.57 6.56
CA LEU A 411 9.96 6.17 6.77
C LEU A 411 10.37 6.94 5.52
N THR A 412 10.78 8.18 5.67
CA THR A 412 11.15 9.05 4.53
C THR A 412 12.66 9.26 4.41
N LYS A 413 13.43 8.91 5.43
CA LYS A 413 14.90 9.10 5.47
C LYS A 413 15.66 7.77 5.42
N ASN A 414 16.91 7.82 4.97
CA ASN A 414 17.80 6.65 5.06
C ASN A 414 18.28 6.46 6.51
N ASN A 415 18.68 7.56 7.16
CA ASN A 415 18.99 7.62 8.59
C ASN A 415 18.22 8.78 9.24
N ALA A 416 17.89 8.65 10.52
CA ALA A 416 17.07 9.64 11.24
C ALA A 416 17.61 11.09 11.16
N ASP A 417 18.94 11.22 11.13
CA ASP A 417 19.65 12.51 11.15
C ASP A 417 19.93 13.06 9.75
N ASP A 418 19.47 12.41 8.66
CA ASP A 418 19.65 12.93 7.31
C ASP A 418 18.82 14.20 7.08
N ASP A 419 19.38 15.19 6.37
CA ASP A 419 18.71 16.47 6.09
C ASP A 419 17.73 16.41 4.89
N PHE A 420 17.88 15.38 4.05
CA PHE A 420 17.03 15.13 2.89
C PHE A 420 16.15 13.91 3.14
N SER A 421 14.90 13.99 2.73
CA SER A 421 13.94 12.90 2.84
C SER A 421 13.08 12.80 1.60
N THR A 422 12.49 11.63 1.38
CA THR A 422 11.64 11.32 0.24
C THR A 422 10.34 10.72 0.77
N TYR A 423 9.23 11.41 0.52
CA TYR A 423 7.88 10.91 0.71
C TYR A 423 7.46 10.12 -0.54
N ILE A 424 6.79 8.99 -0.33
CA ILE A 424 6.09 8.27 -1.40
C ILE A 424 4.60 8.44 -1.14
N GLU A 425 3.97 9.22 -2.00
CA GLU A 425 2.53 9.19 -2.15
C GLU A 425 2.14 7.84 -2.75
N GLY A 426 1.36 7.07 -2.01
CA GLY A 426 0.79 5.83 -2.52
C GLY A 426 -0.64 6.04 -3.00
N GLY A 427 -1.19 5.03 -3.67
CA GLY A 427 -2.59 5.03 -4.07
C GLY A 427 -2.84 5.41 -5.53
N SER A 428 -4.12 5.62 -5.83
CA SER A 428 -4.66 5.88 -7.16
C SER A 428 -5.25 7.28 -7.26
N ASN A 429 -5.20 7.83 -8.46
CA ASN A 429 -5.96 9.02 -8.82
C ASN A 429 -7.22 8.68 -9.60
N ILE A 430 -8.16 9.62 -9.65
CA ILE A 430 -9.27 9.56 -10.61
C ILE A 430 -8.90 10.33 -11.87
N ILE A 431 -8.91 9.64 -13.02
CA ILE A 431 -8.75 10.24 -14.34
C ILE A 431 -10.12 10.43 -14.98
N PRO A 432 -10.62 11.68 -15.11
CA PRO A 432 -11.89 11.95 -15.75
C PRO A 432 -11.72 12.11 -17.26
N ILE A 433 -12.55 11.42 -18.03
CA ILE A 433 -12.52 11.39 -19.50
C ILE A 433 -13.77 12.08 -20.04
N SER A 434 -13.57 13.00 -20.99
CA SER A 434 -14.66 13.60 -21.76
C SER A 434 -15.13 12.64 -22.85
N VAL A 435 -16.29 12.02 -22.60
CA VAL A 435 -16.87 11.01 -23.51
C VAL A 435 -17.83 11.65 -24.51
N ASP A 436 -18.43 12.79 -24.17
CA ASP A 436 -19.41 13.50 -25.00
C ASP A 436 -19.16 15.01 -25.13
N ASN A 437 -17.91 15.47 -24.91
CA ASN A 437 -17.43 16.84 -25.13
C ASN A 437 -18.33 17.92 -24.48
N GLY A 438 -18.62 17.78 -23.18
CA GLY A 438 -19.46 18.69 -22.41
C GLY A 438 -20.96 18.37 -22.45
N GLY A 439 -21.32 17.18 -22.93
CA GLY A 439 -22.69 16.68 -22.98
C GLY A 439 -23.22 16.21 -21.62
N LYS A 440 -24.27 15.37 -21.66
CA LYS A 440 -24.97 14.92 -20.45
C LYS A 440 -24.09 14.01 -19.57
N ARG A 441 -23.25 13.17 -20.17
CA ARG A 441 -22.37 12.25 -19.43
C ARG A 441 -21.24 13.01 -18.76
N ASP A 442 -20.65 13.99 -19.43
CA ASP A 442 -19.61 14.85 -18.83
C ASP A 442 -20.19 15.67 -17.66
N LYS A 443 -21.38 16.27 -17.82
CA LYS A 443 -22.06 16.99 -16.72
C LYS A 443 -22.40 16.10 -15.52
N ALA A 444 -22.84 14.87 -15.77
CA ALA A 444 -23.10 13.89 -14.72
C ALA A 444 -21.82 13.42 -14.01
N THR A 445 -20.73 13.29 -14.77
CA THR A 445 -19.40 12.95 -14.24
C THR A 445 -18.90 14.04 -13.30
N LEU A 446 -19.01 15.31 -13.70
CA LEU A 446 -18.67 16.44 -12.84
C LEU A 446 -19.55 16.52 -11.58
N LEU A 447 -20.84 16.18 -11.68
CA LEU A 447 -21.73 16.11 -10.53
C LEU A 447 -21.28 15.04 -9.52
N PHE A 448 -20.95 13.83 -10.00
CA PHE A 448 -20.46 12.75 -9.17
C PHE A 448 -19.14 13.10 -8.49
N LEU A 449 -18.18 13.65 -9.23
CA LEU A 449 -16.90 14.10 -8.67
C LEU A 449 -17.09 15.16 -7.59
N LYS A 450 -17.90 16.19 -7.84
CA LYS A 450 -18.19 17.22 -6.83
C LYS A 450 -18.79 16.62 -5.57
N TRP A 451 -19.74 15.69 -5.73
CA TRP A 451 -20.38 14.99 -4.62
C TRP A 451 -19.37 14.18 -3.80
N LEU A 452 -18.56 13.36 -4.48
CA LEU A 452 -17.58 12.46 -3.87
C LEU A 452 -16.54 13.21 -3.02
N TYR A 453 -16.10 14.38 -3.49
CA TYR A 453 -15.05 15.16 -2.82
C TYR A 453 -15.57 16.11 -1.74
N THR A 454 -16.78 16.66 -1.87
CA THR A 454 -17.16 17.84 -1.08
C THR A 454 -18.48 17.74 -0.32
N GLN A 455 -19.30 16.73 -0.62
CA GLN A 455 -20.64 16.66 -0.06
C GLN A 455 -20.64 16.17 1.39
N ASP A 456 -21.49 16.78 2.21
CA ASP A 456 -21.90 16.24 3.50
C ASP A 456 -23.16 15.36 3.30
N ILE A 457 -23.18 14.19 3.94
CA ILE A 457 -24.25 13.19 3.87
C ILE A 457 -24.69 12.78 5.27
N ASN A 458 -25.94 12.32 5.40
CA ASN A 458 -26.38 11.60 6.59
C ASN A 458 -26.19 10.09 6.37
N TYR A 459 -25.26 9.47 7.09
CA TYR A 459 -24.98 8.05 7.04
C TYR A 459 -25.25 7.43 8.40
N GLN A 460 -26.27 6.57 8.49
CA GLN A 460 -26.68 5.90 9.73
C GLN A 460 -26.92 6.87 10.91
N GLY A 461 -27.52 8.03 10.65
CA GLY A 461 -27.81 9.05 11.66
C GLY A 461 -26.64 9.98 11.98
N GLN A 462 -25.49 9.83 11.32
CA GLN A 462 -24.34 10.72 11.46
C GLN A 462 -24.21 11.63 10.25
N ASN A 463 -23.95 12.93 10.48
CA ASN A 463 -23.58 13.84 9.41
C ASN A 463 -22.07 13.72 9.18
N LEU A 464 -21.67 13.22 8.01
CA LEU A 464 -20.28 12.95 7.63
C LEU A 464 -19.99 13.55 6.26
N LYS A 465 -18.73 13.91 6.00
CA LYS A 465 -18.26 14.13 4.62
C LYS A 465 -18.18 12.80 3.91
N VAL A 466 -18.45 12.78 2.61
CA VAL A 466 -18.22 11.57 1.79
C VAL A 466 -16.76 11.12 1.85
N SER A 467 -15.80 12.07 1.88
CA SER A 467 -14.36 11.78 2.05
C SER A 467 -14.05 11.08 3.38
N ASP A 468 -14.72 11.48 4.44
CA ASP A 468 -14.51 10.93 5.79
C ASP A 468 -15.15 9.52 5.89
N LEU A 469 -16.31 9.33 5.25
CA LEU A 469 -16.91 8.00 5.11
C LEU A 469 -16.02 7.06 4.29
N LEU A 470 -15.42 7.54 3.19
CA LEU A 470 -14.45 6.75 2.41
C LEU A 470 -13.29 6.29 3.30
N SER A 471 -12.72 7.21 4.09
CA SER A 471 -11.64 6.92 5.03
C SER A 471 -12.07 5.89 6.09
N GLN A 472 -13.25 6.04 6.68
CA GLN A 472 -13.80 5.09 7.66
C GLN A 472 -14.03 3.69 7.07
N LYS A 473 -14.39 3.60 5.78
CA LYS A 473 -14.77 2.34 5.12
C LYS A 473 -13.62 1.62 4.41
N SER A 474 -12.48 2.27 4.24
CA SER A 474 -11.36 1.69 3.46
C SER A 474 -9.96 2.00 3.99
N GLY A 475 -9.80 3.06 4.79
CA GLY A 475 -8.49 3.60 5.18
C GLY A 475 -7.90 4.57 4.15
N TYR A 476 -8.56 4.75 3.00
CA TYR A 476 -8.10 5.60 1.89
C TYR A 476 -8.40 7.07 2.18
N ILE A 477 -7.51 7.96 1.77
CA ILE A 477 -7.62 9.40 2.08
C ILE A 477 -7.67 10.21 0.80
N ILE A 478 -8.67 11.08 0.70
CA ILE A 478 -8.68 12.17 -0.28
C ILE A 478 -7.93 13.37 0.33
N PRO A 479 -6.79 13.81 -0.24
CA PRO A 479 -5.88 14.78 0.38
C PRO A 479 -6.34 16.25 0.22
N LEU A 480 -7.56 16.58 0.67
CA LEU A 480 -8.10 17.94 0.55
C LEU A 480 -7.42 18.90 1.55
N SER A 481 -7.09 20.12 1.12
CA SER A 481 -6.42 21.11 1.98
C SER A 481 -7.19 21.40 3.25
N LYS A 482 -8.52 21.48 3.18
CA LYS A 482 -9.39 21.72 4.34
C LYS A 482 -9.40 20.55 5.33
N ASN A 483 -9.13 19.34 4.85
CA ASN A 483 -9.13 18.13 5.64
C ASN A 483 -7.80 17.97 6.40
N LEU A 484 -6.68 18.47 5.85
CA LEU A 484 -5.34 18.37 6.47
C LEU A 484 -5.19 19.13 7.80
N GLU A 485 -5.96 20.20 8.02
CA GLU A 485 -5.94 20.92 9.30
C GLU A 485 -6.99 20.40 10.31
N ALA A 486 -8.18 19.99 9.87
CA ALA A 486 -9.31 19.66 10.74
C ALA A 486 -9.44 18.17 11.12
N ASN A 487 -8.93 17.23 10.31
CA ASN A 487 -9.32 15.82 10.40
C ASN A 487 -8.60 15.01 11.50
N PHE A 488 -7.49 15.48 12.06
CA PHE A 488 -6.77 14.71 13.09
C PHE A 488 -7.64 14.40 14.32
N ASN A 489 -8.36 15.41 14.82
CA ASN A 489 -9.24 15.24 15.95
C ASN A 489 -10.47 14.40 15.58
N TRP A 490 -10.94 14.52 14.33
CA TRP A 490 -12.05 13.72 13.84
C TRP A 490 -11.73 12.23 13.87
N TYR A 491 -10.57 11.80 13.33
CA TYR A 491 -10.18 10.38 13.34
C TYR A 491 -10.13 9.79 14.76
N ASN A 492 -9.47 10.49 15.69
CA ASN A 492 -9.37 10.01 17.08
C ASN A 492 -10.73 9.95 17.79
N ASN A 493 -11.57 10.96 17.59
CA ASN A 493 -12.92 11.00 18.17
C ASN A 493 -13.81 9.92 17.58
N GLN A 494 -13.72 9.66 16.28
CA GLN A 494 -14.51 8.64 15.60
C GLN A 494 -14.06 7.24 16.01
N GLN A 495 -12.76 6.97 16.13
CA GLN A 495 -12.26 5.70 16.68
C GLN A 495 -12.82 5.45 18.08
N LYS A 496 -12.71 6.44 18.98
CA LYS A 496 -13.26 6.33 20.34
C LYS A 496 -14.77 6.07 20.35
N TYR A 497 -15.52 6.77 19.49
CA TYR A 497 -16.95 6.56 19.35
C TYR A 497 -17.30 5.13 18.92
N LEU A 498 -16.57 4.57 17.94
CA LEU A 498 -16.78 3.19 17.50
C LEU A 498 -16.37 2.18 18.57
N GLU A 499 -15.28 2.43 19.31
CA GLU A 499 -14.87 1.61 20.45
C GLU A 499 -15.94 1.55 21.54
N ASP A 500 -16.54 2.69 21.88
CA ASP A 500 -17.61 2.76 22.87
C ASP A 500 -18.86 2.00 22.40
N LYS A 501 -19.21 2.10 21.11
CA LYS A 501 -20.27 1.24 20.51
C LYS A 501 -19.96 -0.24 20.56
N ILE A 502 -18.70 -0.65 20.36
CA ILE A 502 -18.30 -2.06 20.49
C ILE A 502 -18.49 -2.52 21.94
N LYS A 503 -18.08 -1.71 22.93
CA LYS A 503 -18.29 -2.03 24.36
C LYS A 503 -19.78 -2.22 24.67
N GLU A 504 -20.64 -1.30 24.22
CA GLU A 504 -22.09 -1.44 24.38
C GLU A 504 -22.63 -2.75 23.79
N LYS A 505 -22.19 -3.12 22.58
CA LYS A 505 -22.61 -4.36 21.92
C LYS A 505 -22.09 -5.62 22.60
N LEU A 506 -20.87 -5.59 23.15
CA LEU A 506 -20.32 -6.70 23.92
C LEU A 506 -21.13 -6.97 25.18
N GLU A 507 -21.62 -5.93 25.87
CA GLU A 507 -22.54 -6.10 27.00
C GLU A 507 -23.91 -6.67 26.57
N LEU A 508 -24.43 -6.26 25.41
CA LEU A 508 -25.65 -6.83 24.85
C LEU A 508 -25.51 -8.32 24.51
N ILE A 509 -24.36 -8.77 23.98
CA ILE A 509 -24.10 -10.20 23.69
C ILE A 509 -24.17 -11.06 24.95
N LYS A 510 -23.73 -10.54 26.10
CA LYS A 510 -23.77 -11.28 27.37
C LYS A 510 -25.20 -11.53 27.87
N THR A 511 -26.14 -10.66 27.48
CA THR A 511 -27.51 -10.65 28.00
C THR A 511 -28.56 -11.13 26.98
N ASN A 512 -28.28 -11.04 25.68
CA ASN A 512 -29.20 -11.43 24.61
C ASN A 512 -28.66 -12.60 23.76
N HIS A 513 -29.02 -13.82 24.16
CA HIS A 513 -28.57 -15.04 23.48
C HIS A 513 -29.20 -15.27 22.09
N LYS A 514 -30.36 -14.69 21.80
CA LYS A 514 -31.09 -14.94 20.53
C LYS A 514 -30.46 -14.21 19.34
N ASP A 515 -29.89 -13.03 19.56
CA ASP A 515 -29.34 -12.18 18.50
C ASP A 515 -27.80 -12.19 18.46
N ARG A 516 -27.16 -13.12 19.18
CA ARG A 516 -25.70 -13.14 19.40
C ARG A 516 -24.89 -13.04 18.11
N GLU A 517 -25.26 -13.81 17.08
CA GLU A 517 -24.55 -13.81 15.79
C GLU A 517 -24.70 -12.47 15.06
N GLN A 518 -25.90 -11.90 15.06
CA GLN A 518 -26.15 -10.59 14.45
C GLN A 518 -25.37 -9.48 15.16
N ILE A 519 -25.33 -9.50 16.49
CA ILE A 519 -24.56 -8.51 17.26
C ILE A 519 -23.05 -8.70 17.03
N GLN A 520 -22.56 -9.94 16.94
CA GLN A 520 -21.16 -10.23 16.60
C GLN A 520 -20.80 -9.67 15.21
N ASN A 521 -21.65 -9.90 14.21
CA ASN A 521 -21.45 -9.34 12.86
C ASN A 521 -21.41 -7.80 12.87
N GLN A 522 -22.12 -7.15 13.78
CA GLN A 522 -22.04 -5.69 13.94
C GLN A 522 -20.74 -5.25 14.61
N ILE A 523 -20.27 -5.98 15.63
CA ILE A 523 -18.97 -5.72 16.29
C ILE A 523 -17.82 -5.90 15.29
N ASP A 524 -17.89 -6.93 14.46
CA ASP A 524 -16.89 -7.24 13.43
C ASP A 524 -16.79 -6.11 12.39
N LYS A 525 -17.93 -5.56 11.96
CA LYS A 525 -17.98 -4.38 11.09
C LYS A 525 -17.38 -3.14 11.74
N LEU A 526 -17.74 -2.85 12.99
CA LEU A 526 -17.20 -1.69 13.72
C LEU A 526 -15.68 -1.83 13.94
N SER A 527 -15.20 -3.05 14.22
CA SER A 527 -13.77 -3.33 14.36
C SER A 527 -13.01 -3.08 13.06
N THR A 528 -13.58 -3.50 11.93
CA THR A 528 -13.03 -3.24 10.60
C THR A 528 -12.90 -1.72 10.35
N GLU A 529 -13.95 -0.95 10.68
CA GLU A 529 -13.93 0.51 10.55
C GLU A 529 -12.90 1.18 11.46
N ILE A 530 -12.69 0.69 12.69
CA ILE A 530 -11.63 1.19 13.58
C ILE A 530 -10.24 0.96 12.97
N ASN A 531 -10.00 -0.22 12.42
CA ASN A 531 -8.71 -0.57 11.81
C ASN A 531 -8.43 0.31 10.57
N TYR A 532 -9.45 0.57 9.75
CA TYR A 532 -9.33 1.53 8.64
C TYR A 532 -9.11 2.96 9.10
N LEU A 533 -9.81 3.42 10.14
CA LEU A 533 -9.54 4.75 10.71
C LEU A 533 -8.14 4.84 11.31
N TYR A 534 -7.59 3.75 11.86
CA TYR A 534 -6.22 3.71 12.39
C TYR A 534 -5.18 3.83 11.27
N ALA A 535 -5.39 3.10 10.17
CA ALA A 535 -4.59 3.22 8.95
C ALA A 535 -4.65 4.65 8.37
N ALA A 536 -5.86 5.19 8.17
CA ALA A 536 -6.06 6.54 7.66
C ALA A 536 -5.42 7.61 8.58
N ASN A 537 -5.61 7.51 9.89
CA ASN A 537 -4.98 8.45 10.83
C ASN A 537 -3.45 8.38 10.78
N THR A 538 -2.88 7.21 10.53
CA THR A 538 -1.42 7.04 10.39
C THR A 538 -0.91 7.74 9.15
N THR A 539 -1.47 7.42 7.98
CA THR A 539 -1.17 8.12 6.72
C THR A 539 -1.32 9.63 6.86
N PHE A 540 -2.44 10.08 7.45
CA PHE A 540 -2.74 11.50 7.59
C PHE A 540 -1.66 12.24 8.39
N LYS A 541 -1.07 11.60 9.41
CA LYS A 541 0.05 12.21 10.15
C LYS A 541 1.28 12.34 9.26
N GLY A 542 1.61 11.32 8.46
CA GLY A 542 2.72 11.34 7.50
C GLY A 542 2.55 12.46 6.47
N LEU A 543 1.38 12.50 5.82
CA LEU A 543 1.04 13.56 4.87
C LEU A 543 1.12 14.96 5.49
N LYS A 544 0.69 15.13 6.75
CA LYS A 544 0.81 16.40 7.48
C LYS A 544 2.26 16.79 7.78
N GLU A 545 3.13 15.82 8.04
CA GLU A 545 4.57 16.06 8.22
C GLU A 545 5.23 16.44 6.88
N PHE A 546 4.89 15.73 5.82
CA PHE A 546 5.31 16.04 4.45
C PHE A 546 4.93 17.46 4.03
N GLU A 547 3.69 17.87 4.27
CA GLU A 547 3.22 19.23 3.94
C GLU A 547 4.02 20.33 4.64
N LYS A 548 4.44 20.09 5.89
CA LYS A 548 5.23 21.05 6.68
C LYS A 548 6.71 21.09 6.32
N SER A 549 7.26 20.01 5.79
CA SER A 549 8.70 19.92 5.47
C SER A 549 9.09 20.90 4.36
N THR A 550 10.29 21.48 4.37
CA THR A 550 10.77 22.28 3.23
C THR A 550 11.81 21.55 2.39
N THR A 551 12.30 20.42 2.88
CA THR A 551 13.40 19.65 2.28
C THR A 551 12.98 18.26 1.82
N GLU A 552 11.76 17.83 2.14
CA GLU A 552 11.23 16.55 1.70
C GLU A 552 10.78 16.62 0.25
N ASP A 553 11.35 15.73 -0.56
CA ASP A 553 10.98 15.53 -1.96
C ASP A 553 9.89 14.46 -2.06
N ILE A 554 9.17 14.46 -3.18
CA ILE A 554 8.27 13.36 -3.52
C ILE A 554 8.95 12.46 -4.55
N LEU A 555 8.92 11.14 -4.35
CA LEU A 555 9.47 10.23 -5.35
C LEU A 555 8.59 10.24 -6.59
N TRP A 556 9.15 10.70 -7.70
CA TRP A 556 8.41 10.79 -8.93
C TRP A 556 9.31 10.41 -10.12
N LEU A 557 8.98 9.31 -10.81
CA LEU A 557 9.75 8.74 -11.93
C LEU A 557 8.85 8.57 -13.16
N PRO A 558 9.20 9.14 -14.33
CA PRO A 558 8.38 8.99 -15.53
C PRO A 558 8.29 7.51 -15.98
N ILE A 559 7.07 7.09 -16.33
CA ILE A 559 6.77 5.70 -16.73
C ILE A 559 6.49 5.64 -18.25
N ASN A 560 7.31 4.88 -18.98
CA ASN A 560 7.08 4.40 -20.34
C ASN A 560 7.42 2.91 -20.39
N GLU A 561 7.25 2.25 -21.53
CA GLU A 561 7.53 0.80 -21.67
C GLU A 561 8.94 0.42 -21.17
N LYS A 562 9.96 1.21 -21.51
CA LYS A 562 11.34 0.96 -21.11
C LYS A 562 11.56 1.18 -19.61
N THR A 563 11.09 2.29 -19.03
CA THR A 563 11.24 2.55 -17.59
C THR A 563 10.41 1.59 -16.75
N SER A 564 9.23 1.18 -17.21
CA SER A 564 8.46 0.07 -16.61
C SER A 564 9.27 -1.22 -16.59
N ALA A 565 9.92 -1.57 -17.70
CA ALA A 565 10.77 -2.76 -17.76
C ALA A 565 11.99 -2.67 -16.82
N ILE A 566 12.56 -1.47 -16.63
CA ILE A 566 13.65 -1.22 -15.67
C ILE A 566 13.16 -1.44 -14.24
N ILE A 567 12.05 -0.80 -13.85
CA ILE A 567 11.48 -0.94 -12.50
C ILE A 567 11.16 -2.42 -12.22
N GLU A 568 10.49 -3.11 -13.14
CA GLU A 568 10.19 -4.53 -13.00
C GLU A 568 11.46 -5.40 -12.91
N LYS A 569 12.53 -5.02 -13.62
CA LYS A 569 13.81 -5.72 -13.51
C LYS A 569 14.43 -5.53 -12.12
N VAL A 570 14.47 -4.32 -11.59
CA VAL A 570 14.95 -4.05 -10.21
C VAL A 570 14.13 -4.85 -9.21
N ARG A 571 12.80 -4.75 -9.30
CA ARG A 571 11.84 -5.49 -8.48
C ARG A 571 12.10 -7.01 -8.50
N GLN A 572 12.32 -7.59 -9.68
CA GLN A 572 12.61 -9.01 -9.83
C GLN A 572 13.95 -9.39 -9.18
N LEU A 573 15.02 -8.64 -9.46
CA LEU A 573 16.36 -8.97 -8.94
C LEU A 573 16.41 -8.87 -7.40
N LEU A 574 15.71 -7.89 -6.82
CA LEU A 574 15.53 -7.79 -5.37
C LEU A 574 14.82 -9.02 -4.82
N LEU A 575 13.65 -9.39 -5.38
CA LEU A 575 12.90 -10.58 -4.94
C LEU A 575 13.76 -11.84 -4.99
N GLU A 576 14.45 -12.07 -6.12
CA GLU A 576 15.29 -13.24 -6.34
C GLU A 576 16.42 -13.36 -5.31
N SER A 577 16.88 -12.24 -4.72
CA SER A 577 17.93 -12.23 -3.71
C SER A 577 17.50 -12.76 -2.33
N THR A 578 16.19 -12.94 -2.09
CA THR A 578 15.64 -13.38 -0.79
C THR A 578 14.71 -14.59 -0.90
N LEU A 579 14.68 -15.25 -2.06
CA LEU A 579 13.84 -16.44 -2.24
C LEU A 579 14.21 -17.54 -1.23
N LYS A 580 13.17 -18.11 -0.60
CA LYS A 580 13.27 -19.22 0.36
C LYS A 580 14.14 -20.38 -0.16
N ASN A 581 14.05 -20.64 -1.46
CA ASN A 581 14.79 -21.69 -2.16
C ASN A 581 15.72 -21.05 -3.19
N ASN A 582 17.02 -21.27 -3.01
CA ASN A 582 18.08 -20.83 -3.93
C ASN A 582 18.06 -19.30 -4.19
N PRO A 583 18.27 -18.46 -3.16
CA PRO A 583 18.41 -17.02 -3.36
C PRO A 583 19.55 -16.73 -4.34
N LYS A 584 19.35 -15.77 -5.24
CA LYS A 584 20.37 -15.37 -6.21
C LYS A 584 21.27 -14.29 -5.64
N ILE A 585 22.58 -14.52 -5.73
CA ILE A 585 23.59 -13.51 -5.41
C ILE A 585 23.83 -12.66 -6.65
N ILE A 586 23.38 -11.41 -6.61
CA ILE A 586 23.51 -10.43 -7.69
C ILE A 586 24.14 -9.17 -7.10
N THR A 587 25.24 -8.71 -7.68
CA THR A 587 25.89 -7.45 -7.30
C THR A 587 25.19 -6.25 -7.93
N GLY A 588 25.34 -5.06 -7.35
CA GLY A 588 24.84 -3.81 -7.91
C GLY A 588 25.38 -3.53 -9.30
N GLN A 589 26.63 -3.92 -9.59
CA GLN A 589 27.22 -3.79 -10.93
C GLN A 589 26.54 -4.71 -11.97
N GLN A 590 26.15 -5.93 -11.59
CA GLN A 590 25.39 -6.82 -12.45
C GLN A 590 23.97 -6.30 -12.68
N ALA A 591 23.30 -5.86 -11.62
CA ALA A 591 21.97 -5.25 -11.70
C ALA A 591 21.97 -4.02 -12.61
N TYR A 592 22.95 -3.12 -12.44
CA TYR A 592 23.14 -1.96 -13.32
C TYR A 592 23.25 -2.38 -14.79
N GLN A 593 23.99 -3.45 -15.08
CA GLN A 593 24.18 -3.88 -16.45
C GLN A 593 22.91 -4.46 -17.09
N GLU A 594 22.08 -5.15 -16.31
CA GLU A 594 20.74 -5.56 -16.75
C GLU A 594 19.87 -4.34 -17.12
N ILE A 595 19.98 -3.24 -16.36
CA ILE A 595 19.25 -2.00 -16.64
C ILE A 595 19.75 -1.34 -17.93
N ILE A 596 21.07 -1.24 -18.12
CA ILE A 596 21.65 -0.67 -19.36
C ILE A 596 21.23 -1.49 -20.58
N ASN A 597 21.20 -2.82 -20.47
CA ASN A 597 20.73 -3.69 -21.56
C ASN A 597 19.27 -3.42 -21.95
N ILE A 598 18.41 -3.01 -21.02
CA ILE A 598 17.01 -2.62 -21.33
C ILE A 598 16.99 -1.28 -22.07
N ILE A 599 17.79 -0.31 -21.62
CA ILE A 599 17.87 1.02 -22.24
C ILE A 599 18.34 0.92 -23.70
N ASP A 600 19.34 0.07 -23.95
CA ASP A 600 20.01 -0.08 -25.25
C ASP A 600 19.25 -0.97 -26.25
N LYS A 601 18.19 -1.68 -25.82
CA LYS A 601 17.31 -2.41 -26.75
C LYS A 601 16.60 -1.42 -27.69
N LYS A 602 16.67 -1.70 -28.99
CA LYS A 602 16.04 -0.91 -30.04
C LYS A 602 14.53 -1.08 -30.06
#